data_AF-A0A7X7F7S9-F1
#
_entry.id   AF-A0A7X7F7S9-F1
#
_cell.length_a   1.000
_cell.length_b   1.000
_cell.length_c   1.000
_cell.angle_alpha   90.00
_cell.angle_beta   90.00
_cell.angle_gamma   90.00
#
_symmetry.space_group_name_H-M   'P 1'
#
loop_
_entity.id
_entity.type
_entity.pdbx_description
1 polymer ?
#
loop_
_entity_poly.entity_id
_entity_poly.type
_entity_poly.pdbx_seq_one_letter_code
_entity_poly.pdbx_strand_id
1 'polypeptide(L)' 'LACLEYFYPRMIPGGIILSHDYDILAGVMKAFHEFFADKPESIIELPTTQCMVVRR' A
#
# COMPACT_ATOMS: atom_id res chain seq x y z
N LEU A 1 7.38 7.79 -0.35
CA LEU A 1 6.43 7.85 0.79
C LEU A 1 5.34 8.92 0.60
N ALA A 2 5.67 10.12 0.11
CA ALA A 2 4.74 11.25 -0.09
C ALA A 2 3.31 10.90 -0.57
N CYS A 3 3.16 10.02 -1.57
CA CYS A 3 1.84 9.57 -2.04
C CYS A 3 1.02 8.89 -0.95
N LEU A 4 1.60 7.92 -0.24
CA LEU A 4 0.95 7.20 0.85
C LEU A 4 0.61 8.13 2.01
N GLU A 5 1.54 9.02 2.39
CA GLU A 5 1.34 10.03 3.44
C GLU A 5 0.17 10.97 3.12
N TYR A 6 -0.04 11.28 1.84
CA TYR A 6 -1.15 12.12 1.40
C TYR A 6 -2.48 11.36 1.36
N PHE A 7 -2.54 10.19 0.73
CA PHE A 7 -3.81 9.50 0.50
C PHE A 7 -4.29 8.63 1.67
N TYR A 8 -3.39 7.96 2.39
CA TYR A 8 -3.78 7.00 3.44
C TYR A 8 -4.62 7.63 4.56
N PRO A 9 -4.30 8.82 5.12
CA PRO A 9 -5.12 9.44 6.16
C PRO A 9 -6.53 9.86 5.69
N ARG A 10 -6.77 9.88 4.37
CA ARG A 10 -8.05 10.28 3.76
C ARG A 10 -8.92 9.08 3.37
N MET A 11 -8.45 7.86 3.59
CA MET A 11 -9.23 6.66 3.33
C MET A 11 -10.37 6.54 4.35
N ILE A 12 -11.56 6.24 3.84
CA ILE A 12 -12.70 5.80 4.65
C ILE A 12 -12.61 4.30 4.93
N PRO A 13 -13.32 3.75 5.93
CA PRO A 13 -13.41 2.30 6.14
C PRO A 13 -13.82 1.57 4.86
N GLY A 14 -13.09 0.51 4.51
CA GLY A 14 -13.26 -0.25 3.27
C GLY A 14 -12.63 0.41 2.02
N GLY A 15 -12.05 1.60 2.14
CA GLY A 15 -11.30 2.23 1.05
C GLY A 15 -10.09 1.40 0.64
N ILE A 16 -9.68 1.50 -0.62
CA ILE A 16 -8.57 0.70 -1.18
C ILE A 16 -7.50 1.62 -1.77
N ILE A 17 -6.25 1.41 -1.38
CA ILE A 17 -5.08 1.89 -2.12
C ILE A 17 -4.58 0.71 -2.95
N LEU A 18 -4.51 0.89 -4.27
CA LEU A 18 -3.98 -0.09 -5.22
C LEU A 18 -2.72 0.51 -5.87
N SER A 19 -1.64 -0.27 -5.92
CA SER A 19 -0.37 0.13 -6.55
C SER A 19 0.11 -0.93 -7.52
N HIS A 20 0.80 -0.49 -8.57
CA HIS A 20 1.41 -1.32 -9.60
C HIS A 20 2.92 -1.42 -9.38
N ASP A 21 3.55 -2.37 -10.06
CA ASP A 21 4.99 -2.63 -10.06
C ASP A 21 5.58 -2.95 -8.68
N TYR A 22 4.78 -3.49 -7.77
CA TYR A 22 5.16 -3.83 -6.41
C TYR A 22 6.27 -4.89 -6.37
N ASP A 23 6.16 -5.95 -7.16
CA ASP A 23 7.14 -7.05 -7.22
C ASP A 23 8.29 -6.80 -8.22
N ILE A 24 8.13 -5.82 -9.13
CA ILE A 24 9.14 -5.44 -10.13
C ILE A 24 10.08 -4.37 -9.57
N LEU A 25 9.54 -3.36 -8.89
CA LEU A 25 10.31 -2.22 -8.40
C LEU A 25 10.52 -2.34 -6.89
N ALA A 26 11.73 -2.71 -6.48
CA ALA A 26 12.11 -2.83 -5.06
C ALA A 26 11.81 -1.55 -4.24
N GLY A 27 11.81 -0.37 -4.87
CA GLY A 27 11.44 0.89 -4.23
C GLY A 27 9.95 0.96 -3.85
N VAL A 28 9.05 0.39 -4.66
CA VAL A 28 7.61 0.33 -4.38
C VAL A 28 7.37 -0.62 -3.21
N MET A 29 7.90 -1.85 -3.29
CA MET A 29 7.84 -2.83 -2.20
C MET A 29 8.34 -2.23 -0.88
N LYS A 30 9.54 -1.64 -0.88
CA LYS A 30 10.13 -1.00 0.29
C LYS A 30 9.25 0.13 0.84
N ALA A 31 8.74 1.01 -0.01
CA ALA A 31 7.91 2.13 0.42
C ALA A 31 6.61 1.66 1.10
N PHE A 32 5.98 0.61 0.59
CA PHE A 32 4.79 0.02 1.21
C PHE A 32 5.14 -0.66 2.54
N HIS A 33 6.15 -1.52 2.58
CA HIS A 33 6.55 -2.17 3.84
C HIS A 33 6.95 -1.18 4.93
N GLU A 34 7.75 -0.16 4.59
CA GLU A 34 8.15 0.89 5.55
C GLU A 34 6.93 1.70 6.02
N PHE A 35 6.05 2.10 5.10
CA PHE A 35 4.89 2.91 5.46
C PHE A 35 3.87 2.12 6.29
N PHE A 36 3.65 0.84 6.04
CA PHE A 36 2.63 0.03 6.72
C PHE A 36 3.15 -0.78 7.92
N ALA A 37 4.44 -0.73 8.24
CA ALA A 37 5.03 -1.49 9.34
C ALA A 37 4.39 -1.24 10.72
N ASP A 38 3.87 -0.03 10.96
CA ASP A 38 3.25 0.41 12.21
C ASP A 38 1.72 0.56 12.12
N LYS A 39 1.11 0.09 11.03
CA LYS A 39 -0.32 0.27 10.74
C LYS A 39 -1.09 -1.04 10.90
N PRO A 40 -2.39 -0.97 11.23
CA PRO A 40 -3.18 -2.16 11.44
C PRO A 40 -3.51 -2.89 10.12
N GLU A 41 -3.42 -2.21 8.97
CA GLU A 41 -3.68 -2.83 7.67
C GLU A 41 -2.49 -3.65 7.16
N SER A 42 -2.80 -4.80 6.57
CA SER A 42 -1.81 -5.63 5.87
C SER A 42 -1.75 -5.30 4.38
N ILE A 43 -0.57 -5.47 3.79
CA ILE A 43 -0.40 -5.44 2.34
C ILE A 43 -0.89 -6.76 1.75
N ILE A 44 -1.73 -6.68 0.73
CA ILE A 44 -2.25 -7.83 -0.02
C ILE A 44 -1.57 -7.81 -1.39
N GLU A 45 -0.65 -8.77 -1.61
CA GLU A 45 0.00 -8.96 -2.90
C GLU A 45 -0.96 -9.59 -3.90
N LEU A 46 -0.92 -9.10 -5.14
CA LEU A 46 -1.75 -9.59 -6.24
C LEU A 46 -0.87 -10.28 -7.30
N PRO A 47 -1.37 -11.29 -8.03
CA PRO A 47 -0.59 -12.05 -9.01
C PRO A 47 -0.07 -11.24 -10.21
N THR A 48 -0.51 -9.99 -10.37
CA THR A 48 -0.29 -9.14 -11.54
C THR A 48 0.58 -7.94 -11.20
N THR A 49 1.70 -8.16 -10.50
CA THR A 49 2.69 -7.15 -10.10
C THR A 49 2.16 -6.03 -9.22
N GLN A 50 0.97 -6.20 -8.67
CA GLN A 50 0.27 -5.19 -7.90
C GLN A 50 0.24 -5.55 -6.42
N CYS A 51 -0.01 -4.55 -5.59
CA CYS A 51 -0.44 -4.76 -4.22
C CYS A 51 -1.62 -3.85 -3.89
N MET A 52 -2.44 -4.26 -2.93
CA MET A 52 -3.47 -3.41 -2.37
C MET A 52 -3.47 -3.40 -0.85
N VAL A 53 -3.99 -2.31 -0.29
CA VAL A 53 -4.28 -2.17 1.13
C VAL A 53 -5.73 -1.74 1.30
N VAL A 54 -6.44 -2.42 2.20
CA VAL A 54 -7.84 -2.09 2.54
C VAL A 54 -7.87 -1.42 3.90
N ARG A 55 -8.40 -0.19 3.96
CA ARG A 55 -8.55 0.56 5.21
C ARG A 55 -9.55 -0.14 6.14
N ARG A 56 -9.16 -0.35 7.40
CA ARG A 56 -10.07 -0.86 8.43
C ARG A 56 -11.10 0.17 8.84
#